data_AF-A0A973B244-F1
#
_entry.id   AF-A0A973B244-F1
#
_cell.length_a   1.000
_cell.length_b   1.000
_cell.length_c   1.000
_cell.angle_alpha   90.00
_cell.angle_beta   90.00
_cell.angle_gamma   90.00
#
_symmetry.space_group_name_H-M   'P 1'
#
loop_
_entity.id
_entity.type
_entity.pdbx_description
1 polymer ?
#
loop_
_entity_poly.entity_id
_entity_poly.type
_entity_poly.pdbx_seq_one_letter_code
_entity_poly.pdbx_strand_id
1 'polypeptide(L)' 'QCLGRRIADIDVLNAELEAWTHATNADERQVDWQFTTSNARIKLRHLYPVL' A
#
# COMPACT_ATOMS: atom_id res chain seq x y z
N GLN A 1 -3.70 11.87 -4.27
CA GLN A 1 -4.25 12.52 -3.06
C GLN A 1 -5.46 11.68 -2.67
N CYS A 2 -5.37 10.83 -1.64
CA CYS A 2 -6.32 9.71 -1.48
C CYS A 2 -7.61 10.07 -0.72
N LEU A 3 -7.60 11.10 0.14
CA LEU A 3 -8.81 11.59 0.79
C LEU A 3 -8.70 13.12 0.84
N GLY A 4 -9.53 13.83 0.06
CA GLY A 4 -9.48 15.29 -0.11
C GLY A 4 -10.01 16.09 1.09
N ARG A 5 -10.20 15.43 2.25
CA ARG A 5 -10.81 15.99 3.45
C ARG A 5 -10.17 15.41 4.71
N ARG A 6 -10.27 16.14 5.82
CA ARG A 6 -9.92 15.62 7.15
C ARG A 6 -11.05 14.73 7.68
N ILE A 7 -10.70 13.55 8.15
CA ILE A 7 -11.60 12.62 8.84
C ILE A 7 -11.14 12.57 10.30
N ALA A 8 -12.03 12.94 11.22
CA ALA A 8 -11.70 13.03 12.65
C ALA A 8 -11.86 11.69 13.38
N ASP A 9 -12.68 10.80 12.83
CA ASP A 9 -13.00 9.49 13.39
C ASP A 9 -12.19 8.39 12.68
N ILE A 10 -11.56 7.53 13.48
CA ILE A 10 -10.67 6.49 12.96
C ILE A 10 -11.44 5.34 12.31
N ASP A 11 -12.64 5.02 12.78
CA ASP A 11 -13.45 3.94 12.23
C ASP A 11 -14.00 4.35 10.86
N VAL A 12 -14.42 5.61 10.71
CA VAL A 12 -14.81 6.18 9.40
C VAL A 12 -13.62 6.21 8.45
N LEU A 13 -12.43 6.58 8.92
CA LEU A 13 -11.22 6.57 8.11
C LEU A 13 -10.89 5.15 7.63
N ASN A 14 -10.96 4.15 8.50
CA ASN A 14 -10.68 2.76 8.16
C ASN A 14 -11.66 2.23 7.11
N ALA A 15 -12.96 2.50 7.26
CA ALA A 15 -13.97 2.09 6.29
C ALA A 15 -13.74 2.71 4.90
N GLU A 16 -13.39 4.00 4.84
CA GLU A 16 -13.06 4.67 3.57
C GLU A 16 -11.78 4.11 2.93
N LEU A 17 -10.76 3.83 3.74
CA LEU A 17 -9.51 3.23 3.28
C LEU A 17 -9.71 1.82 2.75
N GLU A 18 -10.52 1.00 3.41
CA GLU A 18 -10.85 -0.36 2.96
C GLU A 18 -11.56 -0.31 1.61
N ALA A 19 -12.59 0.53 1.48
CA ALA A 19 -13.31 0.69 0.23
C ALA A 19 -12.40 1.17 -0.91
N TRP A 20 -11.54 2.16 -0.64
CA TRP A 20 -10.58 2.67 -1.61
C TRP A 20 -9.53 1.62 -2.00
N THR A 21 -9.03 0.86 -1.04
CA THR A 21 -8.05 -0.21 -1.26
C THR A 21 -8.66 -1.33 -2.10
N HIS A 22 -9.88 -1.76 -1.79
CA HIS A 22 -10.60 -2.75 -2.57
C HIS A 22 -10.81 -2.29 -4.02
N ALA A 23 -11.29 -1.06 -4.22
CA ALA A 23 -11.48 -0.49 -5.55
C ALA A 23 -10.16 -0.41 -6.34
N THR A 24 -9.08 0.03 -5.70
CA THR A 24 -7.76 0.17 -6.35
C THR A 24 -7.16 -1.19 -6.72
N ASN A 25 -7.31 -2.19 -5.84
CA ASN A 25 -6.85 -3.55 -6.12
C ASN A 25 -7.69 -4.22 -7.23
N ALA A 26 -9.00 -3.95 -7.25
CA ALA A 26 -9.91 -4.47 -8.29
C ALA A 26 -9.68 -3.81 -9.66
N ASP A 27 -9.22 -2.56 -9.70
CA ASP A 27 -8.82 -1.86 -10.94
C ASP A 27 -7.53 -2.45 -11.57
N GLU A 28 -6.97 -3.51 -10.97
CA GLU A 28 -5.73 -4.19 -11.40
C GLU A 28 -4.64 -3.20 -11.83
N ARG A 29 -4.51 -2.07 -11.13
CA ARG A 29 -3.42 -1.12 -11.34
C ARG A 29 -2.14 -1.80 -10.89
N GLN A 30 -1.59 -2.63 -11.78
CA GLN A 30 -0.40 -3.38 -11.50
C GLN A 30 0.71 -2.36 -11.30
N VAL A 31 1.24 -2.34 -10.07
CA VAL A 31 2.51 -1.67 -9.82
C VAL A 31 3.53 -2.41 -10.66
N ASP A 32 4.09 -1.73 -11.65
CA ASP A 32 5.16 -2.28 -12.47
C ASP A 32 6.43 -2.38 -11.61
N TRP A 33 6.55 -3.51 -10.92
CA TRP A 33 7.67 -3.80 -10.04
C TRP A 33 8.92 -4.03 -10.89
N GLN A 34 9.81 -3.04 -10.92
CA GLN A 34 11.09 -3.13 -11.64
C GLN A 34 12.07 -4.18 -11.08
N PHE A 35 11.72 -4.84 -9.97
CA PHE A 35 12.53 -5.90 -9.38
C PHE A 35 11.66 -6.89 -8.59
N THR A 36 12.08 -8.15 -8.61
CA THR A 36 11.43 -9.23 -7.84
C THR A 36 11.62 -9.03 -6.34
N THR A 37 10.76 -9.64 -5.52
CA THR A 37 10.88 -9.65 -4.05
C THR A 37 12.27 -10.11 -3.57
N SER A 38 12.86 -11.09 -4.25
CA SER A 38 14.22 -11.56 -3.94
C SER A 38 15.27 -10.46 -4.18
N ASN A 39 15.17 -9.74 -5.30
CA ASN A 39 16.05 -8.62 -5.62
C ASN A 39 15.83 -7.44 -4.67
N ALA A 40 14.59 -7.19 -4.26
CA ALA A 40 14.23 -6.17 -3.26
C ALA A 40 14.98 -6.41 -1.94
N ARG A 41 14.98 -7.64 -1.43
CA ARG A 41 15.62 -8.00 -0.16
C ARG A 41 17.14 -7.86 -0.20
N ILE A 42 17.76 -8.00 -1.37
CA ILE A 42 19.20 -7.75 -1.55
C ILE A 42 19.49 -6.24 -1.54
N LYS A 43 18.77 -5.46 -2.37
CA LYS A 43 18.99 -4.01 -2.49
C LYS A 43 18.57 -3.22 -1.25
N LEU A 44 17.50 -3.64 -0.59
CA LEU A 44 16.89 -3.00 0.58
C LEU A 44 17.15 -3.78 1.87
N ARG A 45 18.33 -4.40 1.99
CA ARG A 45 18.68 -5.25 3.13
C ARG A 45 18.47 -4.57 4.49
N HIS A 46 18.69 -3.25 4.57
CA HIS A 46 18.47 -2.48 5.80
C HIS A 46 17.00 -2.44 6.24
N LEU A 47 16.04 -2.52 5.31
CA LEU A 47 14.60 -2.54 5.60
C LEU A 47 14.09 -3.94 5.97
N TYR A 48 14.84 -4.99 5.65
CA TYR A 48 14.47 -6.38 5.92
C TYR A 48 15.59 -7.08 6.68
N PRO A 49 15.80 -6.75 7.98
CA PRO A 49 16.68 -7.52 8.82
C PRO A 49 16.21 -8.97 8.86
N VAL A 50 17.15 -9.91 8.70
CA VAL A 50 16.87 -11.35 8.79
C VAL A 50 16.46 -11.62 10.25
N LEU A 51 15.27 -12.19 10.44
CA LEU A 51 14.79 -12.66 11.75
C LEU A 51 15.68 -13.78 12.29
#